data_AF-A0A0D3IDP4-F1
#
_entry.id   AF-A0A0D3IDP4-F1
#
_cell.length_a   1.000
_cell.length_b   1.000
_cell.length_c   1.000
_cell.angle_alpha   90.00
_cell.angle_beta   90.00
_cell.angle_gamma   90.00
#
_symmetry.space_group_name_H-M   'P 1'
#
loop_
_entity.id
_entity.type
_entity.pdbx_description
1 polymer ?
#
loop_
_entity_poly.entity_id
_entity_poly.type
_entity_poly.pdbx_seq_one_letter_code
_entity_poly.pdbx_strand_id
1 'polypeptide(L)'
;MGTIVAPDATTRTEGDLLLVSISLPSLRKAGELDLQLAPDRLELTAPGYHLVQPLAQRVRDSEATAKFDKKKRVLTVTLPIEEEAAEAAVRAAGERLEAARTALLKAQQAQQAAADRRSAARAKAAEVRSKASSQGRTGTAAASAATGAAAGAFRGVAEDAGGDQAERTEKANATALQAGEGLAAAGGARPLPGWISWRQDLAAVAFIMEVPGIVESSLCVSVQPRQLRVAFRASAGEALRDYVAELALAGEVLTAEVRHHVAELNMMLVLAKREGVMWDRLQPPTDAGG
;
A
#
# COMPACT_ATOMS: atom_id res chain seq x y z
N MET A 1 -29.18 9.91 25.04
CA MET A 1 -27.72 9.80 24.85
C MET A 1 -27.38 10.52 23.55
N GLY A 2 -26.61 11.60 23.60
CA GLY A 2 -26.22 12.33 22.40
C GLY A 2 -25.15 11.54 21.64
N THR A 3 -25.29 11.42 20.32
CA THR A 3 -24.28 10.77 19.47
C THR A 3 -23.03 11.64 19.45
N ILE A 4 -21.88 11.07 19.80
CA ILE A 4 -20.58 11.73 19.66
C ILE A 4 -20.15 11.59 18.20
N VAL A 5 -19.90 12.71 17.53
CA VAL A 5 -19.43 12.75 16.14
C VAL A 5 -17.94 13.07 16.16
N ALA A 6 -17.14 12.33 15.40
CA ALA A 6 -15.74 12.65 15.18
C ALA A 6 -15.66 13.89 14.26
N PRO A 7 -15.02 14.99 14.68
CA PRO A 7 -14.90 16.17 13.84
C PRO A 7 -13.85 15.94 12.74
N ASP A 8 -14.06 16.56 11.57
CA ASP A 8 -13.07 16.56 10.50
C ASP A 8 -11.90 17.47 10.89
N ALA A 9 -10.70 16.89 10.99
CA ALA A 9 -9.47 17.61 11.32
C ALA A 9 -8.46 17.50 10.16
N THR A 10 -7.88 18.63 9.77
CA THR A 10 -6.83 18.69 8.76
C THR A 10 -5.60 19.38 9.34
N THR A 11 -4.45 18.73 9.22
CA THR A 11 -3.16 19.26 9.67
C THR A 11 -2.33 19.73 8.48
N ARG A 12 -1.74 20.92 8.56
CA ARG A 12 -0.81 21.47 7.57
C ARG A 12 0.40 22.04 8.27
N THR A 13 1.59 21.83 7.70
CA THR A 13 2.84 22.41 8.20
C THR A 13 3.23 23.57 7.29
N GLU A 14 3.52 24.72 7.88
CA GLU A 14 3.94 25.95 7.19
C GLU A 14 5.16 26.52 7.92
N GLY A 15 6.35 26.24 7.40
CA GLY A 15 7.61 26.61 8.05
C GLY A 15 7.77 25.91 9.40
N ASP A 16 7.93 26.70 10.45
CA ASP A 16 8.06 26.31 11.86
C ASP A 16 6.70 26.25 12.58
N LEU A 17 5.58 26.38 11.85
CA LEU A 17 4.23 26.34 12.41
C LEU A 17 3.46 25.12 11.93
N LEU A 18 2.82 24.42 12.86
CA LEU A 18 1.82 23.39 12.60
C LEU A 18 0.43 24.00 12.75
N LEU A 19 -0.32 24.03 11.65
CA LEU A 19 -1.69 24.54 11.57
C LEU A 19 -2.67 23.36 11.58
N VAL A 20 -3.52 23.31 12.59
CA VAL A 20 -4.58 22.30 12.72
C VAL A 20 -5.93 23.00 12.52
N SER A 21 -6.68 22.58 11.49
CA SER A 21 -8.02 23.09 11.20
C SER A 21 -9.06 22.04 11.51
N ILE A 22 -9.98 22.33 12.44
CA ILE A 22 -10.98 21.39 12.94
C ILE A 22 -12.38 21.94 12.65
N SER A 23 -13.17 21.20 11.88
CA SER A 23 -14.54 21.57 11.51
C SER A 23 -15.54 21.16 12.61
N LEU A 24 -16.26 22.13 13.16
CA LEU A 24 -17.17 21.95 14.31
C LEU A 24 -18.55 22.57 14.00
N PRO A 25 -19.31 22.03 13.03
CA PRO A 25 -20.54 22.67 12.53
C PRO A 25 -21.62 22.86 13.59
N SER A 26 -21.70 21.98 14.60
CA SER A 26 -22.70 22.07 15.67
C SER A 26 -22.33 23.03 16.81
N LEU A 27 -21.06 23.47 16.89
CA LEU A 27 -20.58 24.29 18.00
C LEU A 27 -20.99 25.76 17.83
N ARG A 28 -21.78 26.28 18.79
CA ARG A 28 -22.34 27.64 18.69
C ARG A 28 -21.41 28.72 19.23
N LYS A 29 -20.66 28.41 20.29
CA LYS A 29 -19.80 29.33 21.05
C LYS A 29 -18.44 28.67 21.33
N ALA A 30 -17.38 29.47 21.31
CA ALA A 30 -16.03 28.99 21.61
C ALA A 30 -15.85 28.59 23.09
N GLY A 31 -16.59 29.20 24.02
CA GLY A 31 -16.46 28.91 25.46
C GLY A 31 -17.01 27.55 25.89
N GLU A 32 -17.64 26.80 24.99
CA GLU A 32 -18.11 25.42 25.23
C GLU A 32 -17.04 24.38 24.85
N LEU A 33 -15.89 24.84 24.35
CA LEU A 33 -14.78 24.01 23.91
C LEU A 33 -13.69 24.00 24.97
N ASP A 34 -13.29 22.80 25.37
CA ASP A 34 -12.09 22.54 26.15
C ASP A 34 -11.00 22.02 25.21
N LEU A 35 -9.89 22.74 25.13
CA LEU A 35 -8.74 22.39 24.31
C LEU A 35 -7.56 22.08 25.23
N GLN A 36 -7.15 20.83 25.26
CA GLN A 36 -5.98 20.36 25.98
C GLN A 36 -4.87 20.10 24.98
N LEU A 37 -3.78 20.83 25.13
CA LEU A 37 -2.62 20.71 24.26
C LEU A 37 -1.48 20.05 25.05
N ALA A 38 -0.91 19.00 24.46
CA ALA A 38 0.32 18.39 24.90
C ALA A 38 1.36 18.46 23.77
N PRO A 39 2.66 18.26 24.06
CA PRO A 39 3.71 18.36 23.04
C PRO A 39 3.53 17.42 21.84
N ASP A 40 2.89 16.26 22.03
CA ASP A 40 2.71 15.22 21.03
C ASP A 40 1.23 14.90 20.73
N ARG A 41 0.29 15.57 21.39
CA ARG A 41 -1.15 15.31 21.25
C ARG A 41 -1.97 16.59 21.38
N LEU A 42 -3.00 16.70 20.56
CA LEU A 42 -4.05 17.70 20.69
C LEU A 42 -5.36 16.99 21.06
N GLU A 43 -5.98 17.42 22.14
CA GLU A 43 -7.24 16.88 22.62
C GLU A 43 -8.29 17.99 22.71
N LEU A 44 -9.45 17.71 22.15
CA LEU A 44 -10.56 18.66 22.06
C LEU A 44 -11.83 17.98 22.54
N THR A 45 -12.45 18.60 23.54
CA THR A 45 -13.74 18.19 24.08
C THR A 45 -14.75 19.31 23.90
N ALA A 46 -15.87 19.01 23.25
CA ALA A 46 -16.97 19.96 23.08
C ALA A 46 -18.32 19.22 23.05
N PRO A 47 -19.47 19.89 23.23
CA PRO A 47 -20.78 19.24 23.16
C PRO A 47 -20.99 18.50 21.82
N GLY A 48 -21.02 17.17 21.88
CA GLY A 48 -21.19 16.30 20.71
C GLY A 48 -19.90 15.99 19.94
N TYR A 49 -18.74 16.48 20.39
CA TYR A 49 -17.44 16.24 19.75
C TYR A 49 -16.39 15.81 20.76
N HIS A 50 -15.61 14.81 20.38
CA HIS A 50 -14.41 14.40 21.10
C HIS A 50 -13.35 14.03 20.06
N LEU A 51 -12.22 14.73 20.09
CA LEU A 51 -11.10 14.51 19.18
C LEU A 51 -9.83 14.34 19.98
N VAL A 52 -9.12 13.25 19.70
CA VAL A 52 -7.76 13.03 20.15
C VAL A 52 -6.89 12.89 18.91
N GLN A 53 -6.12 13.92 18.60
CA GLN A 53 -5.28 14.01 17.41
C GLN A 53 -3.81 13.90 17.82
N PRO A 54 -3.12 12.79 17.52
CA PRO A 54 -1.68 12.72 17.67
C PRO A 54 -1.00 13.67 16.69
N LEU A 55 0.06 14.35 17.15
CA LEU A 55 0.85 15.29 16.36
C LEU A 55 2.08 14.58 15.80
N ALA A 56 2.37 14.82 14.52
CA ALA A 56 3.54 14.21 13.86
C ALA A 56 4.88 14.83 14.32
N GLN A 57 4.82 16.00 14.95
CA GLN A 57 5.98 16.78 15.39
C GLN A 57 5.71 17.30 16.80
N ARG A 58 6.78 17.46 17.59
CA ARG A 58 6.65 18.09 18.90
C ARG A 58 6.41 19.58 18.76
N VAL A 59 5.46 20.08 19.52
CA VAL A 59 5.07 21.49 19.51
C VAL A 59 5.28 22.13 20.87
N ARG A 60 5.55 23.43 20.88
CA ARG A 60 5.57 24.25 22.11
C ARG A 60 4.16 24.63 22.50
N ASP A 61 3.67 24.03 23.57
CA ASP A 61 2.33 24.27 24.10
C ASP A 61 2.16 25.69 24.65
N SER A 62 3.20 26.27 25.24
CA SER A 62 3.18 27.61 25.83
C SER A 62 2.98 28.75 24.83
N GLU A 63 3.33 28.55 23.57
CA GLU A 63 3.25 29.56 22.50
C GLU A 63 2.09 29.28 21.52
N ALA A 64 1.28 28.26 21.81
CA ALA A 64 0.17 27.89 20.95
C ALA A 64 -0.92 28.97 20.93
N THR A 65 -1.47 29.22 19.74
CA THR A 65 -2.61 30.12 19.56
C THR A 65 -3.78 29.38 18.95
N ALA A 66 -4.98 29.60 19.48
CA ALA A 66 -6.21 29.00 18.97
C ALA A 66 -7.22 30.08 18.62
N LYS A 67 -7.79 30.00 17.41
CA LYS A 67 -8.78 30.95 16.91
C LYS A 67 -9.98 30.21 16.34
N PHE A 68 -11.15 30.46 16.92
CA PHE A 68 -12.41 29.92 16.43
C PHE A 68 -13.10 30.91 15.48
N ASP A 69 -13.24 30.54 14.21
CA ASP A 69 -14.05 31.30 13.25
C ASP A 69 -15.53 30.89 13.38
N LYS A 70 -16.32 31.72 14.04
CA LYS A 70 -17.75 31.50 14.25
C LYS A 70 -18.56 31.43 12.95
N LYS A 71 -18.13 32.13 11.88
CA LYS A 71 -18.83 32.14 10.59
C LYS A 71 -18.59 30.83 9.85
N LYS A 72 -17.34 30.36 9.83
CA LYS A 72 -16.95 29.11 9.16
C LYS A 72 -17.18 27.87 10.02
N ARG A 73 -17.39 28.03 11.33
CA ARG A 73 -17.45 26.94 12.32
C ARG A 73 -16.18 26.10 12.33
N VAL A 74 -15.03 26.74 12.16
CA VAL A 74 -13.71 26.08 12.12
C VAL A 74 -12.85 26.61 13.26
N LEU A 75 -12.26 25.71 14.04
CA LEU A 75 -11.18 26.02 14.96
C LEU A 75 -9.85 25.88 14.24
N THR A 76 -9.07 26.96 14.21
CA THR A 76 -7.69 26.95 13.72
C THR A 76 -6.75 27.03 14.92
N VAL A 77 -5.93 26.02 15.10
CA VAL A 77 -4.89 25.97 16.13
C VAL A 77 -3.54 26.11 15.43
N THR A 78 -2.77 27.11 15.81
CA THR A 78 -1.42 27.37 15.31
C THR A 78 -0.44 27.01 16.40
N LEU A 79 0.41 26.03 16.13
CA LEU A 79 1.30 25.38 17.08
C LEU A 79 2.74 25.57 16.60
N PRO A 80 3.60 26.31 17.32
CA PRO A 80 5.01 26.41 16.99
C PRO A 80 5.69 25.05 17.18
N ILE A 81 6.47 24.63 16.20
CA ILE A 81 7.20 23.37 16.21
C ILE A 81 8.50 23.58 17.00
N GLU A 82 8.83 22.62 17.87
CA GLU A 82 10.15 22.61 18.50
C GLU A 82 11.24 22.33 17.45
N GLU A 83 12.03 23.34 17.13
CA GLU A 83 13.10 23.29 16.12
C GLU A 83 14.08 22.13 16.38
N GLU A 84 14.43 21.88 17.65
CA GLU A 84 15.32 20.79 18.04
C GLU A 84 14.71 19.40 17.74
N ALA A 85 13.39 19.28 17.85
CA ALA A 85 12.67 18.05 17.50
C ALA A 85 12.53 17.89 15.98
N ALA A 86 12.37 18.99 15.24
CA ALA A 86 12.35 18.97 13.77
C ALA A 86 13.70 18.52 13.20
N GLU A 87 14.81 19.07 13.70
CA GLU A 87 16.16 18.65 13.30
C GLU A 87 16.46 17.19 13.69
N ALA A 88 16.06 16.76 14.90
CA ALA A 88 16.22 15.39 15.34
C ALA A 88 15.40 14.41 14.48
N ALA A 89 14.17 14.78 14.08
CA ALA A 89 13.34 13.98 13.21
C ALA A 89 13.92 13.85 11.80
N VAL A 90 14.44 14.95 11.23
CA VAL A 90 15.14 14.94 9.94
C VAL A 90 16.39 14.07 9.99
N ARG A 91 17.18 14.16 11.07
CA ARG A 91 18.37 13.32 11.28
C ARG A 91 18.00 11.85 11.38
N ALA A 92 16.99 11.50 12.20
CA ALA A 92 16.51 10.13 12.34
C ALA A 92 15.94 9.57 11.03
N ALA A 93 15.26 10.40 10.22
CA ALA A 93 14.78 10.02 8.90
C ALA A 93 15.94 9.75 7.94
N GLY A 94 16.98 10.59 7.96
CA GLY A 94 18.20 10.42 7.18
C GLY A 94 18.93 9.12 7.53
N GLU A 95 19.09 8.83 8.82
CA GLU A 95 19.72 7.58 9.30
C GLU A 95 18.94 6.34 8.85
N ARG A 96 17.60 6.39 8.92
CA ARG A 96 16.74 5.29 8.44
C ARG A 96 16.87 5.08 6.94
N LEU A 97 16.94 6.15 6.15
CA LEU A 97 17.09 6.06 4.70
C LEU A 97 18.45 5.44 4.33
N GLU A 98 19.53 5.85 5.00
CA GLU A 98 20.86 5.30 4.76
C GLU A 98 20.97 3.84 5.24
N ALA A 99 20.35 3.49 6.36
CA ALA A 99 20.23 2.11 6.81
C ALA A 99 19.48 1.24 5.79
N ALA A 100 18.38 1.75 5.23
CA ALA A 100 17.60 1.06 4.21
C ALA A 100 18.39 0.86 2.90
N ARG A 101 19.13 1.89 2.44
CA ARG A 101 20.03 1.80 1.29
C ARG A 101 21.12 0.76 1.49
N THR A 102 21.73 0.76 2.66
CA THR A 102 22.77 -0.21 3.02
C THR A 102 22.21 -1.63 3.05
N ALA A 103 21.01 -1.83 3.60
CA ALA A 103 20.34 -3.12 3.61
C ALA A 103 20.01 -3.61 2.19
N LEU A 104 19.53 -2.72 1.32
CA LEU A 104 19.24 -3.04 -0.08
C LEU A 104 20.48 -3.47 -0.84
N LEU A 105 21.59 -2.74 -0.71
CA LEU A 105 22.87 -3.08 -1.34
C LEU A 105 23.39 -4.44 -0.86
N LYS A 106 23.30 -4.72 0.44
CA LYS A 106 23.69 -6.03 1.00
C LYS A 106 22.81 -7.15 0.46
N ALA A 107 21.50 -6.93 0.34
CA ALA A 107 20.58 -7.90 -0.24
C ALA A 107 20.91 -8.18 -1.72
N GLN A 108 21.20 -7.13 -2.49
CA GLN A 108 21.60 -7.26 -3.91
C GLN A 108 22.92 -8.04 -4.06
N GLN A 109 23.92 -7.75 -3.23
CA GLN A 109 25.18 -8.49 -3.21
C GLN A 109 24.99 -9.97 -2.84
N ALA A 110 24.13 -10.26 -1.85
CA ALA A 110 23.82 -11.63 -1.48
C ALA A 110 23.12 -12.41 -2.61
N GLN A 111 22.21 -11.76 -3.35
CA GLN A 111 21.56 -12.34 -4.52
C GLN A 111 22.57 -12.63 -5.64
N GLN A 112 23.49 -11.70 -5.93
CA GLN A 112 24.52 -11.91 -6.93
C GLN A 112 25.45 -13.08 -6.56
N ALA A 113 25.91 -13.13 -5.30
CA ALA A 113 26.75 -14.22 -4.83
C ALA A 113 26.04 -15.58 -4.88
N ALA A 114 24.73 -15.62 -4.64
CA ALA A 114 23.92 -16.84 -4.78
C ALA A 114 23.79 -17.27 -6.26
N ALA A 115 23.60 -16.32 -7.18
CA ALA A 115 23.55 -16.59 -8.62
C ALA A 115 24.89 -17.14 -9.14
N ASP A 116 26.01 -16.56 -8.72
CA ASP A 116 27.36 -17.00 -9.10
C ASP A 116 27.68 -18.40 -8.55
N ARG A 117 27.26 -18.70 -7.31
CA ARG A 117 27.38 -20.06 -6.76
C ARG A 117 26.55 -21.07 -7.56
N ARG A 118 25.35 -20.67 -8.00
CA ARG A 118 24.47 -21.54 -8.80
C ARG A 118 25.04 -21.79 -10.20
N SER A 119 25.63 -20.78 -10.85
CA SER A 119 26.28 -20.95 -12.16
C SER A 119 27.54 -21.80 -12.06
N ALA A 120 28.37 -21.61 -11.02
CA ALA A 120 29.55 -22.44 -10.77
C ALA A 120 29.18 -23.90 -10.48
N ALA A 121 28.13 -24.16 -9.69
CA ALA A 121 27.63 -25.52 -9.44
C ALA A 121 27.10 -26.18 -10.73
N ARG A 122 26.38 -25.42 -11.58
CA ARG A 122 25.88 -25.92 -12.87
C ARG A 122 27.02 -26.25 -13.85
N ALA A 123 28.06 -25.41 -13.90
CA ALA A 123 29.24 -25.67 -14.73
C ALA A 123 29.98 -26.95 -14.29
N LYS A 124 30.20 -27.13 -12.98
CA LYS A 124 30.80 -28.35 -12.44
C LYS A 124 29.96 -29.60 -12.74
N ALA A 125 28.64 -29.53 -12.62
CA ALA A 125 27.75 -30.64 -12.94
C ALA A 125 27.80 -31.03 -14.44
N ALA A 126 27.91 -30.03 -15.33
CA ALA A 126 28.05 -30.27 -16.77
C ALA A 126 29.37 -30.97 -17.13
N GLU A 127 30.48 -30.60 -16.46
CA GLU A 127 31.79 -31.23 -16.67
C GLU A 127 31.84 -32.69 -16.19
N VAL A 128 31.19 -33.00 -15.06
CA VAL A 128 31.08 -34.39 -14.58
C VAL A 128 30.26 -35.24 -15.56
N ARG A 129 29.19 -34.68 -16.14
CA ARG A 129 28.34 -35.38 -17.12
C ARG A 129 29.08 -35.66 -18.44
N SER A 130 29.91 -34.74 -18.93
CA SER A 130 30.68 -34.96 -20.16
C SER A 130 31.76 -36.03 -19.99
N LYS A 131 32.43 -36.09 -18.82
CA LYS A 131 33.40 -37.14 -18.48
C LYS A 131 32.77 -38.53 -18.34
N ALA A 132 31.56 -38.64 -17.80
CA ALA A 132 30.86 -39.93 -17.71
C ALA A 132 30.44 -40.50 -19.08
N SER A 133 30.15 -39.64 -20.06
CA SER A 133 29.70 -40.06 -21.40
C SER A 133 30.83 -40.66 -22.26
N SER A 134 32.08 -40.25 -22.06
CA SER A 134 33.22 -40.74 -22.86
C SER A 134 33.79 -42.07 -22.38
N GLN A 135 33.44 -42.56 -21.19
CA GLN A 135 34.05 -43.75 -20.57
C GLN A 135 33.20 -45.03 -20.65
N GLY A 136 32.00 -44.98 -21.24
CA GLY A 136 31.02 -46.09 -21.22
C GLY A 136 30.81 -46.86 -22.53
N ARG A 137 31.69 -46.75 -23.54
CA ARG A 137 31.43 -47.32 -24.89
C ARG A 137 32.25 -48.56 -25.27
N THR A 138 32.85 -49.27 -24.32
CA THR A 138 33.56 -50.54 -24.60
C THR A 138 33.04 -51.67 -23.70
N GLY A 139 32.37 -52.66 -24.33
CA GLY A 139 31.87 -53.90 -23.72
C GLY A 139 30.40 -53.79 -23.30
N THR A 140 29.48 -54.70 -23.63
CA THR A 140 29.60 -56.08 -24.10
C THR A 140 28.23 -56.47 -24.66
N ALA A 141 28.20 -57.03 -25.86
CA ALA A 141 27.04 -57.76 -26.37
C ALA A 141 27.04 -59.17 -25.76
N ALA A 142 25.97 -59.58 -25.07
CA ALA A 142 25.40 -60.94 -25.05
C ALA A 142 24.41 -61.17 -23.90
N ALA A 143 23.41 -62.00 -24.19
CA ALA A 143 22.51 -62.76 -23.29
C ALA A 143 21.22 -62.08 -22.77
N SER A 144 20.20 -62.11 -23.65
CA SER A 144 18.95 -62.89 -23.56
C SER A 144 18.28 -63.23 -22.20
N ALA A 145 16.98 -62.88 -22.16
CA ALA A 145 15.80 -63.61 -21.64
C ALA A 145 15.61 -63.89 -20.14
N ALA A 146 14.57 -63.28 -19.55
CA ALA A 146 13.35 -64.01 -19.13
C ALA A 146 12.21 -63.08 -18.68
N THR A 147 11.02 -63.52 -19.05
CA THR A 147 9.65 -63.01 -19.01
C THR A 147 9.06 -62.77 -17.61
N GLY A 148 8.19 -61.77 -17.47
CA GLY A 148 7.28 -61.63 -16.32
C GLY A 148 6.30 -60.47 -16.47
N ALA A 149 5.08 -60.80 -16.85
CA ALA A 149 4.02 -59.89 -17.29
C ALA A 149 3.12 -59.35 -16.16
N ALA A 150 2.74 -58.07 -16.27
CA ALA A 150 1.45 -57.48 -15.88
C ALA A 150 1.46 -56.01 -16.35
N ALA A 151 0.92 -55.69 -17.53
CA ALA A 151 -0.48 -55.32 -17.78
C ALA A 151 -0.89 -53.98 -17.13
N GLY A 152 -1.04 -52.94 -17.98
CA GLY A 152 -1.58 -51.62 -17.63
C GLY A 152 -0.84 -50.47 -18.32
N ALA A 153 -0.91 -50.28 -19.64
CA ALA A 153 -2.00 -49.61 -20.37
C ALA A 153 -1.82 -48.07 -20.50
N PHE A 154 -1.55 -47.63 -21.75
CA PHE A 154 -1.69 -46.30 -22.36
C PHE A 154 -0.68 -45.17 -21.98
N ARG A 155 0.22 -44.72 -22.89
CA ARG A 155 0.04 -43.82 -24.08
C ARG A 155 -0.19 -42.37 -23.62
N GLY A 156 0.60 -41.36 -23.93
CA GLY A 156 1.79 -41.17 -24.77
C GLY A 156 2.04 -39.66 -24.89
N VAL A 157 3.00 -39.31 -25.75
CA VAL A 157 3.28 -37.98 -26.34
C VAL A 157 4.26 -37.09 -25.57
N ALA A 158 5.44 -37.03 -26.17
CA ALA A 158 6.45 -35.99 -26.04
C ALA A 158 5.99 -34.70 -26.72
N GLU A 159 6.44 -33.56 -26.21
CA GLU A 159 6.88 -32.37 -26.96
C GLU A 159 7.33 -31.38 -25.87
N ASP A 160 8.61 -31.02 -25.84
CA ASP A 160 9.16 -29.84 -26.53
C ASP A 160 8.46 -28.54 -26.12
N ALA A 161 9.21 -27.69 -25.41
CA ALA A 161 9.08 -26.23 -25.34
C ALA A 161 9.71 -25.72 -24.03
N GLY A 162 11.01 -25.43 -24.11
CA GLY A 162 11.57 -24.37 -23.28
C GLY A 162 11.15 -23.03 -23.88
N GLY A 163 10.36 -22.25 -23.13
CA GLY A 163 9.94 -20.91 -23.51
C GLY A 163 9.12 -20.26 -22.40
N ASP A 164 9.49 -19.03 -22.06
CA ASP A 164 8.71 -18.03 -21.30
C ASP A 164 8.22 -18.35 -19.88
N GLN A 165 9.02 -17.91 -18.89
CA GLN A 165 8.55 -17.62 -17.53
C GLN A 165 8.35 -16.11 -17.26
N ALA A 166 8.44 -15.24 -18.27
CA ALA A 166 8.27 -13.79 -18.08
C ALA A 166 6.83 -13.27 -18.23
N GLU A 167 5.87 -14.08 -18.70
CA GLU A 167 4.55 -13.60 -19.13
C GLU A 167 3.37 -14.11 -18.28
N ARG A 168 3.64 -14.64 -17.07
CA ARG A 168 2.60 -15.30 -16.25
C ARG A 168 1.98 -14.46 -15.14
N THR A 169 2.32 -13.18 -15.04
CA THR A 169 1.72 -12.22 -14.11
C THR A 169 0.56 -11.42 -14.71
N GLU A 170 0.30 -11.53 -16.01
CA GLU A 170 -0.68 -10.64 -16.70
C GLU A 170 -2.06 -11.28 -16.93
N LYS A 171 -2.19 -12.62 -16.89
CA LYS A 171 -3.46 -13.33 -17.18
C LYS A 171 -4.35 -13.65 -15.97
N ALA A 172 -3.93 -13.33 -14.75
CA ALA A 172 -4.79 -13.45 -13.57
C ALA A 172 -5.78 -12.27 -13.42
N ASN A 173 -5.59 -11.18 -14.18
CA ASN A 173 -6.39 -9.96 -14.04
C ASN A 173 -7.62 -9.89 -14.97
N ALA A 174 -7.77 -10.80 -15.93
CA ALA A 174 -8.83 -10.75 -16.93
C ALA A 174 -10.13 -11.50 -16.54
N THR A 175 -10.09 -12.42 -15.56
CA THR A 175 -11.26 -13.25 -15.22
C THR A 175 -12.05 -12.75 -14.00
N ALA A 176 -11.57 -11.72 -13.30
CA ALA A 176 -12.28 -11.11 -12.16
C ALA A 176 -13.30 -10.01 -12.56
N LEU A 177 -13.43 -9.72 -13.87
CA LEU A 177 -14.29 -8.64 -14.38
C LEU A 177 -15.75 -9.06 -14.68
N GLN A 178 -16.13 -10.34 -14.55
CA GLN A 178 -17.49 -10.80 -14.91
C GLN A 178 -18.40 -11.15 -13.72
N ALA A 179 -17.97 -10.99 -12.48
CA ALA A 179 -18.79 -11.30 -11.29
C ALA A 179 -19.36 -10.06 -10.57
N GLY A 180 -19.29 -8.87 -11.18
CA GLY A 180 -19.71 -7.60 -10.55
C GLY A 180 -20.49 -6.64 -11.44
N GLU A 181 -20.98 -7.09 -12.61
CA GLU A 181 -21.86 -6.28 -13.46
C GLU A 181 -23.26 -6.21 -12.85
N GLY A 182 -23.45 -5.30 -11.91
CA GLY A 182 -24.76 -5.15 -11.28
C GLY A 182 -24.88 -4.09 -10.21
N LEU A 183 -24.12 -2.98 -10.24
CA LEU A 183 -24.46 -1.79 -9.46
C LEU A 183 -23.79 -0.52 -10.02
N ALA A 184 -24.54 0.13 -10.91
CA ALA A 184 -24.61 1.57 -11.15
C ALA A 184 -23.31 2.36 -11.34
N ALA A 185 -23.00 2.59 -12.62
CA ALA A 185 -22.38 3.83 -13.08
C ALA A 185 -23.20 5.04 -12.60
N ALA A 186 -22.73 5.72 -11.57
CA ALA A 186 -23.13 7.07 -11.19
C ALA A 186 -21.85 7.84 -10.90
N GLY A 187 -21.41 8.62 -11.90
CA GLY A 187 -20.16 9.39 -11.91
C GLY A 187 -20.16 10.59 -10.97
N GLY A 188 -20.34 10.35 -9.67
CA GLY A 188 -20.10 11.33 -8.61
C GLY A 188 -18.90 10.91 -7.77
N ALA A 189 -18.04 11.87 -7.40
CA ALA A 189 -16.95 11.61 -6.48
C ALA A 189 -17.53 11.11 -5.15
N ARG A 190 -17.33 9.82 -4.84
CA ARG A 190 -17.74 9.24 -3.57
C ARG A 190 -16.70 9.59 -2.50
N PRO A 191 -17.13 10.01 -1.30
CA PRO A 191 -16.21 10.28 -0.21
C PRO A 191 -15.34 9.04 0.05
N LEU A 192 -14.06 9.28 0.35
CA LEU A 192 -13.15 8.20 0.71
C LEU A 192 -13.71 7.46 1.94
N PRO A 193 -13.71 6.13 1.94
CA PRO A 193 -14.02 5.38 3.14
C PRO A 193 -13.06 5.77 4.27
N GLY A 194 -13.56 5.91 5.49
CA GLY A 194 -12.75 6.33 6.64
C GLY A 194 -11.59 5.39 7.01
N TRP A 195 -11.55 4.19 6.42
CA TRP A 195 -10.46 3.22 6.55
C TRP A 195 -9.35 3.40 5.50
N ILE A 196 -9.44 4.42 4.62
CA ILE A 196 -8.42 4.76 3.62
C ILE A 196 -7.86 6.14 3.90
N SER A 197 -6.54 6.22 4.11
CA SER A 197 -5.76 7.46 4.02
C SER A 197 -4.83 7.40 2.80
N TRP A 198 -4.32 8.55 2.35
CA TRP A 198 -3.45 8.61 1.18
C TRP A 198 -2.34 9.66 1.33
N ARG A 199 -1.22 9.40 0.65
CA ARG A 199 -0.05 10.28 0.55
C ARG A 199 0.45 10.28 -0.89
N GLN A 200 1.22 11.29 -1.28
CA GLN A 200 1.79 11.36 -2.63
C GLN A 200 3.11 12.13 -2.64
N ASP A 201 3.89 11.87 -3.67
CA ASP A 201 5.00 12.72 -4.12
C ASP A 201 4.83 13.04 -5.61
N LEU A 202 5.86 13.54 -6.27
CA LEU A 202 5.81 13.85 -7.70
C LEU A 202 5.65 12.60 -8.59
N ALA A 203 6.15 11.45 -8.16
CA ALA A 203 6.25 10.24 -8.97
C ALA A 203 5.15 9.20 -8.65
N ALA A 204 4.57 9.21 -7.45
CA ALA A 204 3.67 8.17 -7.00
C ALA A 204 2.57 8.69 -6.06
N VAL A 205 1.50 7.91 -5.97
CA VAL A 205 0.44 8.04 -4.96
C VAL A 205 0.35 6.74 -4.16
N ALA A 206 0.33 6.85 -2.83
CA ALA A 206 0.25 5.75 -1.90
C ALA A 206 -1.08 5.80 -1.12
N PHE A 207 -1.80 4.69 -1.10
CA PHE A 207 -3.00 4.45 -0.32
C PHE A 207 -2.64 3.58 0.87
N ILE A 208 -3.11 3.96 2.05
CA ILE A 208 -2.92 3.25 3.30
C ILE A 208 -4.31 2.84 3.79
N MET A 209 -4.54 1.53 3.88
CA MET A 209 -5.82 0.95 4.28
C MET A 209 -5.66 0.43 5.71
N GLU A 210 -6.25 1.13 6.66
CA GLU A 210 -6.12 0.88 8.11
C GLU A 210 -7.13 -0.18 8.57
N VAL A 211 -6.97 -1.39 8.03
CA VAL A 211 -7.79 -2.54 8.36
C VAL A 211 -6.89 -3.67 8.87
N PRO A 212 -7.04 -4.12 10.13
CA PRO A 212 -6.26 -5.24 10.64
C PRO A 212 -6.77 -6.57 10.10
N GLY A 213 -5.89 -7.57 10.06
CA GLY A 213 -6.26 -8.95 9.73
C GLY A 213 -6.74 -9.12 8.28
N ILE A 214 -6.14 -8.40 7.33
CA ILE A 214 -6.44 -8.53 5.90
C ILE A 214 -6.03 -9.92 5.42
N VAL A 215 -6.95 -10.61 4.75
CA VAL A 215 -6.70 -11.91 4.13
C VAL A 215 -6.11 -11.67 2.75
N GLU A 216 -4.80 -11.74 2.63
CA GLU A 216 -4.06 -11.43 1.39
C GLU A 216 -4.55 -12.23 0.17
N SER A 217 -4.92 -13.50 0.35
CA SER A 217 -5.45 -14.33 -0.75
C SER A 217 -6.81 -13.89 -1.30
N SER A 218 -7.49 -12.98 -0.60
CA SER A 218 -8.76 -12.38 -1.04
C SER A 218 -8.59 -11.01 -1.70
N LEU A 219 -7.38 -10.47 -1.70
CA LEU A 219 -7.07 -9.15 -2.24
C LEU A 219 -7.23 -9.16 -3.76
N CYS A 220 -8.08 -8.27 -4.26
CA CYS A 220 -8.26 -7.98 -5.66
C CYS A 220 -8.01 -6.48 -5.88
N VAL A 221 -6.99 -6.16 -6.68
CA VAL A 221 -6.64 -4.79 -7.06
C VAL A 221 -6.76 -4.67 -8.57
N SER A 222 -7.69 -3.82 -9.02
CA SER A 222 -7.89 -3.49 -10.42
C SER A 222 -7.60 -2.02 -10.62
N VAL A 223 -6.62 -1.72 -11.49
CA VAL A 223 -6.18 -0.35 -11.78
C VAL A 223 -6.38 -0.06 -13.25
N GLN A 224 -7.09 1.03 -13.51
CA GLN A 224 -7.18 1.69 -14.82
C GLN A 224 -6.49 3.06 -14.72
N PRO A 225 -6.18 3.73 -15.85
CA PRO A 225 -5.43 4.98 -15.82
C PRO A 225 -5.99 6.02 -14.85
N ARG A 226 -7.31 6.12 -14.69
CA ARG A 226 -7.95 7.08 -13.77
C ARG A 226 -8.91 6.43 -12.77
N GLN A 227 -8.81 5.12 -12.57
CA GLN A 227 -9.72 4.41 -11.68
C GLN A 227 -8.99 3.34 -10.90
N LEU A 228 -9.18 3.34 -9.58
CA LEU A 228 -8.71 2.30 -8.68
C LEU A 228 -9.90 1.58 -8.09
N ARG A 229 -9.91 0.25 -8.19
CA ARG A 229 -10.81 -0.62 -7.45
C ARG A 229 -9.99 -1.56 -6.58
N VAL A 230 -10.29 -1.57 -5.30
CA VAL A 230 -9.71 -2.51 -4.34
C VAL A 230 -10.83 -3.24 -3.59
N ALA A 231 -10.73 -4.56 -3.55
CA ALA A 231 -11.64 -5.41 -2.81
C ALA A 231 -10.83 -6.46 -2.03
N PHE A 232 -11.17 -6.67 -0.76
CA PHE A 232 -10.54 -7.68 0.08
C PHE A 232 -11.44 -8.07 1.24
N ARG A 233 -11.09 -9.17 1.91
CA ARG A 233 -11.67 -9.61 3.17
C ARG A 233 -10.71 -9.35 4.32
N ALA A 234 -11.25 -8.98 5.48
CA ALA A 234 -10.45 -8.83 6.69
C ALA A 234 -11.19 -9.34 7.93
N SER A 235 -10.42 -9.79 8.92
CA SER A 235 -10.92 -10.22 10.22
C SER A 235 -11.14 -9.01 11.13
N ALA A 236 -12.39 -8.64 11.36
CA ALA A 236 -12.79 -7.60 12.30
C ALA A 236 -13.27 -8.25 13.61
N GLY A 237 -12.32 -8.57 14.49
CA GLY A 237 -12.60 -9.39 15.69
C GLY A 237 -12.81 -10.84 15.30
N GLU A 238 -13.97 -11.41 15.64
CA GLU A 238 -14.33 -12.81 15.33
C GLU A 238 -15.01 -12.97 13.96
N ALA A 239 -15.38 -11.87 13.30
CA ALA A 239 -16.14 -11.90 12.05
C ALA A 239 -15.26 -11.48 10.85
N LEU A 240 -15.44 -12.18 9.74
CA LEU A 240 -14.91 -11.80 8.43
C LEU A 240 -15.82 -10.77 7.77
N ARG A 241 -15.24 -9.66 7.28
CA ARG A 241 -15.97 -8.61 6.56
C ARG A 241 -15.38 -8.37 5.19
N ASP A 242 -16.25 -8.08 4.22
CA ASP A 242 -15.86 -7.65 2.88
C ASP A 242 -15.66 -6.13 2.84
N TYR A 243 -14.55 -5.70 2.27
CA TYR A 243 -14.19 -4.30 2.05
C TYR A 243 -14.08 -4.07 0.55
N VAL A 244 -14.76 -3.04 0.05
CA VAL A 244 -14.70 -2.64 -1.35
C VAL A 244 -14.59 -1.12 -1.42
N ALA A 245 -13.63 -0.63 -2.19
CA ALA A 245 -13.50 0.78 -2.52
C ALA A 245 -13.25 0.96 -4.02
N GLU A 246 -13.96 1.93 -4.59
CA GLU A 246 -13.83 2.36 -5.97
C GLU A 246 -13.58 3.86 -5.98
N LEU A 247 -12.44 4.26 -6.53
CA LEU A 247 -11.92 5.62 -6.48
C LEU A 247 -11.63 6.09 -7.90
N ALA A 248 -12.21 7.23 -8.27
CA ALA A 248 -11.80 7.98 -9.46
C ALA A 248 -10.56 8.80 -9.11
N LEU A 249 -9.46 8.63 -9.84
CA LEU A 249 -8.20 9.31 -9.59
C LEU A 249 -8.17 10.65 -10.34
N ALA A 250 -7.62 11.70 -9.70
CA ALA A 250 -7.52 13.03 -10.29
C ALA A 250 -6.56 13.07 -11.50
N GLY A 251 -5.52 12.25 -11.48
CA GLY A 251 -4.54 12.11 -12.56
C GLY A 251 -4.42 10.68 -13.08
N GLU A 252 -3.58 10.53 -14.11
CA GLU A 252 -3.29 9.22 -14.69
C GLU A 252 -2.19 8.46 -13.95
N VAL A 253 -2.38 7.15 -13.81
CA VAL A 253 -1.39 6.22 -13.23
C VAL A 253 -0.92 5.19 -14.25
N LEU A 254 0.28 4.68 -14.05
CA LEU A 254 0.85 3.58 -14.81
C LEU A 254 0.30 2.26 -14.26
N THR A 255 -0.61 1.63 -15.00
CA THR A 255 -1.29 0.39 -14.58
C THR A 255 -0.34 -0.80 -14.45
N ALA A 256 0.82 -0.77 -15.11
CA ALA A 256 1.84 -1.81 -15.01
C ALA A 256 2.71 -1.71 -13.74
N GLU A 257 2.71 -0.55 -13.07
CA GLU A 257 3.58 -0.26 -11.93
C GLU A 257 2.81 -0.17 -10.61
N VAL A 258 1.96 -1.16 -10.38
CA VAL A 258 1.17 -1.27 -9.15
C VAL A 258 1.91 -2.14 -8.16
N ARG A 259 2.14 -1.62 -6.95
CA ARG A 259 2.76 -2.36 -5.86
C ARG A 259 1.85 -2.36 -4.64
N HIS A 260 1.70 -3.50 -3.99
CA HIS A 260 0.97 -3.59 -2.74
C HIS A 260 1.80 -4.35 -1.70
N HIS A 261 1.54 -4.06 -0.43
CA HIS A 261 2.13 -4.74 0.70
C HIS A 261 1.08 -4.88 1.80
N VAL A 262 0.75 -6.11 2.15
CA VAL A 262 -0.18 -6.41 3.26
C VAL A 262 0.64 -6.63 4.53
N ALA A 263 0.30 -5.88 5.57
CA ALA A 263 0.84 -6.04 6.91
C ALA A 263 -0.27 -6.48 7.87
N GLU A 264 0.09 -6.74 9.14
CA GLU A 264 -0.85 -7.23 10.15
C GLU A 264 -1.98 -6.23 10.47
N LEU A 265 -1.66 -4.94 10.48
CA LEU A 265 -2.57 -3.86 10.90
C LEU A 265 -3.08 -3.00 9.74
N ASN A 266 -2.45 -3.09 8.58
CA ASN A 266 -2.78 -2.26 7.44
C ASN A 266 -2.33 -2.88 6.11
N MET A 267 -2.78 -2.29 5.02
CA MET A 267 -2.25 -2.56 3.68
C MET A 267 -1.81 -1.25 3.03
N MET A 268 -0.68 -1.29 2.33
CA MET A 268 -0.20 -0.19 1.51
C MET A 268 -0.35 -0.55 0.04
N LEU A 269 -0.87 0.38 -0.77
CA LEU A 269 -0.97 0.26 -2.22
C LEU A 269 -0.33 1.50 -2.85
N VAL A 270 0.67 1.32 -3.70
CA VAL A 270 1.41 2.38 -4.37
C VAL A 270 1.15 2.30 -5.86
N LEU A 271 0.73 3.43 -6.45
CA LEU A 271 0.53 3.59 -7.89
C LEU A 271 1.54 4.62 -8.40
N ALA A 272 2.32 4.27 -9.42
CA ALA A 272 3.17 5.24 -10.11
C ALA A 272 2.29 6.19 -10.94
N LYS A 273 2.55 7.49 -10.85
CA LYS A 273 1.87 8.51 -11.65
C LYS A 273 2.47 8.51 -13.04
N ARG A 274 1.62 8.70 -14.05
CA ARG A 274 2.06 8.89 -15.43
C ARG A 274 2.72 10.26 -15.62
N GLU A 275 2.20 11.25 -14.91
CA GLU A 275 2.66 12.63 -14.93
C GLU A 275 3.37 12.95 -13.62
N GLY A 276 4.54 13.59 -13.69
CA GLY A 276 5.37 13.95 -12.55
C GLY A 276 4.82 15.12 -11.71
N VAL A 277 3.51 15.15 -11.45
CA VAL A 277 2.80 16.30 -10.86
C VAL A 277 2.13 15.94 -9.52
N MET A 278 2.11 16.90 -8.59
CA MET A 278 1.31 16.79 -7.37
C MET A 278 -0.17 16.98 -7.69
N TRP A 279 -1.04 16.14 -7.13
CA TRP A 279 -2.48 16.27 -7.28
C TRP A 279 -3.05 17.10 -6.13
N ASP A 280 -3.74 18.21 -6.40
CA ASP A 280 -4.33 19.02 -5.32
C ASP A 280 -5.41 18.26 -4.51
N ARG A 281 -5.99 17.24 -5.12
CA ARG A 281 -7.02 16.35 -4.57
C ARG A 281 -6.89 14.96 -5.17
N LEU A 282 -7.33 13.95 -4.43
CA LEU A 282 -7.25 12.57 -4.90
C LEU A 282 -8.25 12.25 -6.01
N GLN A 283 -9.47 12.78 -5.90
CA GLN A 283 -10.54 12.57 -6.87
C GLN A 283 -10.74 13.82 -7.71
N PRO A 284 -11.12 13.71 -8.99
CA PRO A 284 -11.45 14.87 -9.82
C PRO A 284 -12.61 15.67 -9.19
N PRO A 285 -12.76 16.97 -9.52
CA PRO A 285 -13.97 17.68 -9.15
C PRO A 285 -15.17 16.87 -9.65
N THR A 286 -16.16 16.66 -8.79
CA THR A 286 -17.49 16.36 -9.31
C THR A 286 -17.93 17.63 -10.01
N ASP A 287 -17.65 17.76 -11.30
CA ASP A 287 -18.27 18.80 -12.10
C ASP A 287 -19.77 18.53 -12.02
N ALA A 288 -20.45 19.35 -11.23
CA ALA A 288 -21.86 19.23 -10.96
C ALA A 288 -22.62 19.62 -12.22
N GLY A 289 -22.72 18.69 -13.18
CA GLY A 289 -23.60 18.76 -14.33
C GLY A 289 -23.25 19.83 -15.36
N GLY A 290 -22.78 19.36 -16.52
CA GLY A 290 -23.29 19.86 -17.80
C GLY A 290 -24.43 18.97 -18.25
#